data_AF-A0A931VQ54-F1
#
_entry.id   AF-A0A931VQ54-F1
#
_cell.length_a   1.000
_cell.length_b   1.000
_cell.length_c   1.000
_cell.angle_alpha   90.00
_cell.angle_beta   90.00
_cell.angle_gamma   90.00
#
_symmetry.space_group_name_H-M   'P 1'
#
loop_
_entity.id
_entity.type
_entity.pdbx_description
1 polymer ?
#
loop_
_entity_poly.entity_id
_entity_poly.type
_entity_poly.pdbx_seq_one_letter_code
_entity_poly.pdbx_strand_id
1 'polypeptide(L)'
;VLGALILGSLSYGASIVLFIHAMRGIGAARTSALFSSAPLAGMTLSFLLFRELPSWMFLIAFPLMVAGTLFLVSEEHEHDHVHEMTIHEHAHIHDDGHHEHDHEDERAKKHCHIHKHDELIHTHHHMPDLYHRHVHPSGS
;
A
#
# COMPACT_ATOMS: atom_id res chain seq x y z
N VAL A 1 25.30 -8.93 -22.19
CA VAL A 1 24.50 -9.76 -21.26
C VAL A 1 24.66 -9.30 -19.81
N LEU A 2 25.86 -9.31 -19.23
CA LEU A 2 26.07 -8.91 -17.82
C LEU A 2 25.50 -7.52 -17.47
N GLY A 3 25.73 -6.52 -18.32
CA GLY A 3 25.19 -5.17 -18.12
C GLY A 3 23.66 -5.10 -18.13
N ALA A 4 22.99 -5.89 -18.97
CA ALA A 4 21.53 -5.98 -18.99
C ALA A 4 20.99 -6.68 -17.73
N LEU A 5 21.70 -7.69 -17.21
CA LEU A 5 21.35 -8.36 -15.97
C LEU A 5 21.47 -7.41 -14.76
N ILE A 6 22.55 -6.63 -14.69
CA ILE A 6 22.75 -5.62 -13.64
C ILE A 6 21.67 -4.55 -13.73
N LEU A 7 21.41 -4.04 -14.95
CA LEU A 7 20.38 -3.03 -15.17
C LEU A 7 19.01 -3.54 -14.72
N GLY A 8 18.59 -4.74 -15.14
CA GLY A 8 17.32 -5.34 -14.73
C GLY A 8 17.24 -5.62 -13.23
N SER A 9 18.34 -6.08 -12.62
CA SER A 9 18.40 -6.31 -11.17
C SER A 9 18.20 -5.03 -10.37
N LEU A 10 18.76 -3.90 -10.81
CA LEU A 10 18.63 -2.62 -10.12
C LEU A 10 17.30 -1.93 -10.44
N SER A 11 16.92 -1.87 -11.72
CA SER A 11 15.73 -1.14 -12.15
C SER A 11 14.43 -1.80 -11.72
N TYR A 12 14.35 -3.13 -11.80
CA TYR A 12 13.15 -3.89 -11.44
C TYR A 12 13.28 -4.52 -10.06
N GLY A 13 14.35 -5.31 -9.84
CA GLY A 13 14.51 -6.08 -8.60
C GLY A 13 14.62 -5.20 -7.36
N ALA A 14 15.66 -4.34 -7.30
CA ALA A 14 15.87 -3.46 -6.16
C ALA A 14 14.74 -2.45 -5.99
N SER A 15 14.20 -1.91 -7.08
CA SER A 15 13.05 -0.99 -7.05
C SER A 15 11.83 -1.60 -6.36
N ILE A 16 11.44 -2.84 -6.70
CA ILE A 16 10.30 -3.51 -6.07
C ILE A 16 10.56 -3.78 -4.59
N VAL A 17 11.76 -4.22 -4.22
CA VAL A 17 12.11 -4.48 -2.82
C VAL A 17 11.99 -3.19 -1.99
N LEU A 18 12.52 -2.09 -2.50
CA LEU A 18 12.42 -0.78 -1.86
C LEU A 18 10.97 -0.28 -1.79
N PHE A 19 10.19 -0.47 -2.86
CA PHE A 19 8.77 -0.13 -2.90
C PHE A 19 7.98 -0.89 -1.83
N ILE A 20 8.15 -2.21 -1.73
CA ILE A 20 7.50 -3.03 -0.70
C ILE A 20 7.94 -2.61 0.71
N HIS A 21 9.22 -2.28 0.88
CA HIS A 21 9.74 -1.80 2.16
C HIS A 21 9.11 -0.47 2.56
N ALA A 22 9.01 0.48 1.63
CA ALA A 22 8.36 1.77 1.85
C ALA A 22 6.86 1.60 2.17
N MET A 23 6.14 0.72 1.45
CA MET A 23 4.73 0.43 1.74
C MET A 23 4.52 -0.03 3.19
N ARG A 24 5.45 -0.83 3.74
CA ARG A 24 5.39 -1.30 5.13
C ARG A 24 5.70 -0.20 6.16
N GLY A 25 6.54 0.77 5.80
CA GLY A 25 6.96 1.84 6.71
C GLY A 25 5.99 3.03 6.75
N ILE A 26 5.58 3.52 5.58
CA ILE A 26 4.81 4.77 5.45
C ILE A 26 3.40 4.57 4.86
N GLY A 27 3.00 3.32 4.58
CA GLY A 27 1.69 2.97 4.03
C GLY A 27 1.65 2.93 2.50
N ALA A 28 0.75 2.10 1.96
CA ALA A 28 0.66 1.84 0.52
C ALA A 28 0.26 3.07 -0.29
N ALA A 29 -0.76 3.82 0.16
CA ALA A 29 -1.24 5.02 -0.55
C ALA A 29 -0.13 6.08 -0.71
N ARG A 30 0.55 6.44 0.40
CA ARG A 30 1.66 7.40 0.38
C ARG A 30 2.83 6.92 -0.47
N THR A 31 3.17 5.64 -0.39
CA THR A 31 4.26 5.06 -1.20
C THR A 31 3.92 5.10 -2.68
N SER A 32 2.70 4.73 -3.07
CA SER A 32 2.24 4.78 -4.46
C SER A 32 2.19 6.21 -5.01
N ALA A 33 1.73 7.17 -4.20
CA ALA A 33 1.74 8.59 -4.55
C ALA A 33 3.17 9.13 -4.78
N LEU A 34 4.14 8.72 -3.95
CA LEU A 34 5.55 9.07 -4.17
C LEU A 34 6.12 8.37 -5.41
N PHE A 35 5.81 7.09 -5.60
CA PHE A 35 6.33 6.32 -6.72
C PHE A 35 5.79 6.79 -8.08
N SER A 36 4.58 7.35 -8.12
CA SER A 36 4.00 7.94 -9.35
C SER A 36 4.76 9.18 -9.85
N SER A 37 5.63 9.76 -9.04
CA SER A 37 6.55 10.85 -9.43
C SER A 37 7.80 10.35 -10.17
N ALA A 38 8.04 9.04 -10.25
CA ALA A 38 9.19 8.45 -10.93
C ALA A 38 9.44 8.95 -12.37
N PRO A 39 8.40 9.19 -13.20
CA PRO A 39 8.59 9.78 -14.53
C PRO A 39 9.27 11.17 -14.51
N LEU A 40 8.98 12.00 -13.50
CA LEU A 40 9.65 13.31 -13.33
C LEU A 40 11.13 13.13 -12.98
N ALA A 41 11.44 12.20 -12.08
CA ALA A 41 12.83 11.88 -11.75
C ALA A 41 13.60 11.38 -12.99
N GLY A 42 13.00 10.51 -13.80
CA GLY A 42 13.56 10.04 -15.06
C GLY A 42 13.83 11.16 -16.06
N MET A 43 12.90 12.12 -16.18
CA MET A 43 13.09 13.34 -16.98
C MET A 43 14.30 14.16 -16.48
N THR A 44 14.38 14.44 -15.17
CA THR A 44 15.49 15.22 -14.60
C THR A 44 16.83 14.53 -14.87
N LEU A 45 16.90 13.21 -14.68
CA LEU A 45 18.10 12.41 -14.93
C LEU A 45 18.50 12.42 -16.41
N SER A 46 17.51 12.35 -17.31
CA SER A 46 17.73 12.46 -18.76
C SER A 46 18.36 13.80 -19.14
N PHE A 47 17.83 14.92 -18.65
CA PHE A 47 18.43 16.24 -18.93
C PHE A 47 19.86 16.37 -18.38
N LEU A 48 20.12 15.84 -17.18
CA LEU A 48 21.46 15.89 -16.57
C LEU A 48 22.50 15.08 -17.38
N LEU A 49 22.09 13.92 -17.92
CA LEU A 49 22.97 13.03 -18.67
C LEU A 49 23.19 13.52 -20.11
N PHE A 50 22.10 13.77 -20.85
CA PHE A 50 22.17 14.03 -22.29
C PHE A 50 22.33 15.51 -22.63
N ARG A 51 21.85 16.42 -21.77
CA ARG A 51 21.91 17.89 -21.99
C ARG A 51 21.34 18.35 -23.34
N GLU A 52 20.45 17.57 -23.94
CA GLU A 52 19.81 17.89 -25.21
C GLU A 52 18.57 18.76 -25.01
N LEU A 53 18.25 19.56 -26.03
CA LEU A 53 17.02 20.33 -26.05
C LEU A 53 15.81 19.39 -26.14
N PRO A 54 14.77 19.61 -25.33
CA PRO A 54 13.58 18.76 -25.37
C PRO A 54 12.91 18.82 -26.75
N SER A 55 12.52 17.65 -27.24
CA SER A 55 11.78 17.55 -28.50
C SER A 55 10.39 18.18 -28.39
N TRP A 56 9.76 18.47 -29.54
CA TRP A 56 8.39 18.98 -29.55
C TRP A 56 7.39 18.00 -28.89
N MET A 57 7.63 16.68 -29.04
CA MET A 57 6.83 15.65 -28.37
C MET A 57 6.97 15.70 -26.85
N PHE A 58 8.18 15.99 -26.35
CA PHE A 58 8.41 16.14 -24.92
C PHE A 58 7.59 17.29 -24.33
N LEU A 59 7.50 18.42 -25.04
CA LEU A 59 6.73 19.59 -24.59
C LEU A 59 5.23 19.30 -24.46
N ILE A 60 4.70 18.34 -25.20
CA ILE A 60 3.29 17.89 -25.11
C ILE A 60 3.14 16.80 -24.03
N ALA A 61 4.09 15.86 -23.97
CA ALA A 61 4.03 14.75 -23.02
C ALA A 61 4.24 15.21 -21.56
N PHE A 62 5.10 16.19 -21.33
CA PHE A 62 5.40 16.71 -20.00
C PHE A 62 4.15 17.23 -19.25
N PRO A 63 3.34 18.15 -19.80
CA PRO A 63 2.13 18.61 -19.11
C PRO A 63 1.10 17.49 -18.91
N LEU A 64 0.99 16.53 -19.84
CA LEU A 64 0.11 15.36 -19.67
C LEU A 64 0.58 14.46 -18.51
N MET A 65 1.88 14.22 -18.40
CA MET A 65 2.48 13.50 -17.28
C MET A 65 2.23 14.22 -15.96
N VAL A 66 2.50 15.53 -15.89
CA VAL A 66 2.26 16.33 -14.68
C VAL A 66 0.79 16.28 -14.29
N ALA A 67 -0.13 16.46 -15.24
CA ALA A 67 -1.56 16.37 -14.99
C ALA A 67 -1.96 14.97 -14.47
N GLY A 68 -1.44 13.90 -15.09
CA GLY A 68 -1.69 12.53 -14.65
C GLY A 68 -1.18 12.26 -13.23
N THR A 69 0.05 12.69 -12.90
CA THR A 69 0.59 12.57 -11.55
C THR A 69 -0.23 13.35 -10.54
N LEU A 70 -0.64 14.59 -10.87
CA LEU A 70 -1.49 15.40 -9.99
C LEU A 70 -2.84 14.73 -9.75
N PHE A 71 -3.48 14.20 -10.79
CA PHE A 71 -4.74 13.47 -10.66
C PHE A 71 -4.60 12.25 -9.74
N LEU A 72 -3.56 11.43 -9.97
CA LEU A 72 -3.29 10.22 -9.20
C LEU A 72 -2.96 10.51 -7.72
N VAL A 73 -2.30 11.64 -7.44
CA VAL A 73 -1.98 12.07 -6.07
C VAL A 73 -3.17 12.73 -5.38
N SER A 74 -4.07 13.36 -6.16
CA SER A 74 -5.26 14.05 -5.64
C SER A 74 -6.46 13.12 -5.46
N GLU A 75 -6.31 11.85 -5.85
CA GLU A 75 -7.37 10.84 -5.68
C GLU A 75 -7.46 10.43 -4.20
N GLU A 76 -8.31 11.13 -3.45
CA GLU A 76 -8.76 10.70 -2.12
C GLU A 76 -9.86 9.65 -2.29
N HIS A 77 -9.52 8.39 -1.99
CA HIS A 77 -10.50 7.32 -1.85
C HIS A 77 -10.96 7.28 -0.38
N GLU A 78 -12.01 8.04 -0.05
CA GLU A 78 -12.84 7.80 1.14
C GLU A 78 -14.02 6.93 0.74
N HIS A 79 -14.07 5.71 1.26
CA HIS A 79 -15.21 4.82 1.11
C HIS A 79 -15.69 4.40 2.49
N ASP A 80 -17.00 4.29 2.66
CA ASP A 80 -17.59 3.69 3.84
C ASP A 80 -17.21 2.20 3.88
N HIS A 81 -16.51 1.80 4.94
CA HIS A 81 -16.23 0.40 5.21
C HIS A 81 -17.28 -0.13 6.19
N VAL A 82 -18.13 -1.03 5.70
CA VAL A 82 -18.98 -1.88 6.55
C VAL A 82 -18.17 -3.14 6.87
N HIS A 83 -17.75 -3.29 8.13
CA HIS A 83 -17.20 -4.56 8.61
C HIS A 83 -18.35 -5.49 8.94
N GLU A 84 -18.65 -6.42 8.04
CA GLU A 84 -19.61 -7.48 8.32
C GLU A 84 -19.14 -8.34 9.51
N MET A 85 -20.10 -8.78 10.31
CA MET A 85 -19.86 -9.61 11.50
C MET A 85 -18.98 -10.81 11.14
N THR A 86 -17.77 -10.84 11.70
CA THR A 86 -16.79 -11.89 11.43
C THR A 86 -16.52 -12.69 12.70
N ILE A 87 -16.70 -14.01 12.58
CA ILE A 87 -16.35 -14.99 13.60
C ILE A 87 -15.02 -15.60 13.17
N HIS A 88 -13.96 -15.36 13.94
CA HIS A 88 -12.64 -15.90 13.62
C HIS A 88 -11.93 -16.48 14.84
N GLU A 89 -10.98 -17.36 14.55
CA GLU A 89 -10.18 -18.09 15.54
C GLU A 89 -8.70 -17.76 15.31
N HIS A 90 -8.07 -17.12 16.28
CA HIS A 90 -6.61 -16.93 16.28
C HIS A 90 -6.04 -17.06 17.70
N ALA A 91 -4.74 -17.36 17.78
CA ALA A 91 -4.04 -17.47 19.05
C ALA A 91 -3.66 -16.07 19.59
N HIS A 92 -4.11 -15.72 20.80
CA HIS A 92 -3.84 -14.42 21.44
C HIS A 92 -3.29 -14.57 22.86
N ILE A 93 -2.86 -13.43 23.43
CA ILE A 93 -2.24 -13.25 24.75
C ILE A 93 -2.79 -11.94 25.35
N HIS A 94 -3.17 -11.93 26.63
CA HIS A 94 -3.79 -10.78 27.32
C HIS A 94 -2.82 -9.64 27.72
N ASP A 95 -2.00 -9.13 26.80
CA ASP A 95 -1.11 -7.98 27.07
C ASP A 95 -1.46 -6.74 26.23
N ASP A 96 -2.58 -6.79 25.49
CA ASP A 96 -2.96 -5.77 24.50
C ASP A 96 -4.11 -4.84 24.94
N GLY A 97 -4.68 -5.05 26.13
CA GLY A 97 -5.72 -4.20 26.70
C GLY A 97 -7.09 -4.28 25.99
N HIS A 98 -7.26 -5.21 25.05
CA HIS A 98 -8.49 -5.36 24.25
C HIS A 98 -9.17 -6.72 24.41
N HIS A 99 -8.57 -7.65 25.17
CA HIS A 99 -9.14 -8.97 25.48
C HIS A 99 -9.35 -9.15 26.98
N GLU A 100 -10.47 -8.64 27.49
CA GLU A 100 -10.85 -8.77 28.91
C GLU A 100 -12.03 -9.73 29.05
N HIS A 101 -11.74 -10.99 29.39
CA HIS A 101 -12.72 -11.98 29.84
C HIS A 101 -12.06 -12.93 30.84
N ASP A 102 -12.88 -13.51 31.72
CA ASP A 102 -12.42 -14.30 32.86
C ASP A 102 -12.19 -15.78 32.47
N HIS A 103 -11.12 -16.39 32.97
CA HIS A 103 -10.80 -17.79 32.77
C HIS A 103 -10.74 -18.54 34.10
N GLU A 104 -11.30 -19.75 34.13
CA GLU A 104 -11.25 -20.64 35.30
C GLU A 104 -9.84 -21.21 35.59
N ASP A 105 -8.88 -21.06 34.66
CA ASP A 105 -7.53 -21.66 34.75
C ASP A 105 -6.42 -20.68 34.30
N GLU A 106 -5.66 -20.14 35.25
CA GLU A 106 -4.66 -19.07 35.07
C GLU A 106 -3.39 -19.45 34.26
N ARG A 107 -3.30 -20.67 33.71
CA ARG A 107 -2.04 -21.17 33.10
C ARG A 107 -1.92 -21.04 31.58
N ALA A 108 -2.95 -20.62 30.85
CA ALA A 108 -2.91 -20.58 29.38
C ALA A 108 -2.38 -19.23 28.82
N LYS A 109 -1.06 -19.02 28.87
CA LYS A 109 -0.38 -17.80 28.35
C LYS A 109 -0.45 -17.57 26.83
N LYS A 110 -1.00 -18.50 26.05
CA LYS A 110 -1.31 -18.33 24.64
C LYS A 110 -2.38 -19.34 24.28
N HIS A 111 -3.54 -18.88 23.87
CA HIS A 111 -4.66 -19.78 23.60
C HIS A 111 -5.48 -19.29 22.39
N CYS A 112 -6.28 -20.20 21.85
CA CYS A 112 -7.00 -20.04 20.60
C CYS A 112 -8.47 -20.34 20.89
N HIS A 113 -9.34 -19.36 20.66
CA HIS A 113 -10.77 -19.56 20.72
C HIS A 113 -11.46 -18.72 19.66
N ILE A 114 -12.72 -19.05 19.42
CA ILE A 114 -13.58 -18.30 18.53
C ILE A 114 -14.04 -17.04 19.26
N HIS A 115 -13.67 -15.86 18.76
CA HIS A 115 -14.29 -14.61 19.19
C HIS A 115 -15.14 -13.98 18.09
N LYS A 116 -16.11 -13.17 18.51
CA LYS A 116 -17.06 -12.50 17.63
C LYS A 116 -16.77 -11.00 17.63
N HIS A 117 -16.47 -10.44 16.47
CA HIS A 117 -16.45 -8.99 16.27
C HIS A 117 -17.85 -8.57 15.83
N ASP A 118 -18.53 -7.74 16.62
CA ASP A 118 -19.82 -7.17 16.22
C ASP A 118 -19.64 -6.21 15.04
N GLU A 119 -20.71 -6.01 14.26
CA GLU A 119 -20.71 -5.13 13.10
C GLU A 119 -20.28 -3.70 13.50
N LEU A 120 -19.17 -3.23 12.91
CA LEU A 120 -18.63 -1.91 13.16
C LEU A 120 -18.55 -1.17 11.83
N ILE A 121 -19.34 -0.11 11.70
CA ILE A 121 -19.21 0.84 10.60
C ILE A 121 -18.15 1.84 11.03
N HIS A 122 -17.01 1.88 10.34
CA HIS A 122 -16.01 2.91 10.56
C HIS A 122 -15.45 3.39 9.23
N THR A 123 -14.92 4.61 9.24
CA THR A 123 -14.26 5.23 8.10
C THR A 123 -12.76 5.24 8.39
N HIS A 124 -11.96 4.60 7.55
CA HIS A 124 -10.50 4.69 7.62
C HIS A 124 -9.91 4.78 6.22
N HIS A 125 -8.73 5.40 6.13
CA HIS A 125 -7.95 5.44 4.90
C HIS A 125 -7.43 4.03 4.59
N HIS A 126 -7.78 3.50 3.41
CA HIS A 126 -7.52 2.10 3.04
C HIS A 126 -6.03 1.74 3.16
N MET A 127 -5.67 0.98 4.21
CA MET A 127 -4.39 0.30 4.30
C MET A 127 -4.62 -1.14 3.80
N PRO A 128 -3.72 -1.74 3.00
CA PRO A 128 -3.89 -3.12 2.58
C PRO A 128 -3.74 -4.00 3.80
N ASP A 129 -4.83 -4.61 4.23
CA ASP A 129 -4.83 -5.56 5.31
C ASP A 129 -4.33 -6.91 4.77
N LEU A 130 -3.18 -7.36 5.28
CA LEU A 130 -2.59 -8.66 4.90
C LEU A 130 -3.37 -9.85 5.46
N TYR A 131 -4.31 -9.61 6.37
CA TYR A 131 -5.05 -10.61 7.12
C TYR A 131 -6.57 -10.56 6.90
N HIS A 132 -7.09 -9.51 6.27
CA HIS A 132 -8.52 -9.39 5.94
C HIS A 132 -8.77 -9.47 4.43
N ARG A 133 -9.55 -10.47 4.02
CA ARG A 133 -9.94 -10.71 2.63
C ARG A 133 -11.36 -10.19 2.43
N HIS A 134 -11.51 -9.07 1.72
CA HIS A 134 -12.82 -8.51 1.44
C HIS A 134 -13.50 -9.19 0.24
N VAL A 135 -14.82 -9.35 0.31
CA VAL A 135 -15.65 -9.70 -0.85
C VAL A 135 -16.18 -8.40 -1.42
N HIS A 136 -15.72 -8.01 -2.61
CA HIS A 136 -16.33 -6.88 -3.32
C HIS A 136 -17.66 -7.35 -3.94
N PRO A 137 -18.76 -6.60 -3.75
CA PRO A 137 -19.98 -6.85 -4.50
C PRO A 137 -19.67 -6.60 -5.99
N SER A 138 -20.00 -7.56 -6.83
CA SER A 138 -19.86 -7.45 -8.28
C SER A 138 -20.88 -6.45 -8.84
N GLY A 139 -20.40 -5.24 -9.14
CA GLY A 139 -20.93 -4.38 -10.19
C GLY A 139 -22.09 -3.44 -9.83
N SER A 140 -21.91 -2.17 -10.19
CA SER A 140 -22.90 -1.34 -10.89
C SER A 140 -22.16 -0.41 -11.84
#